data_AF-A0A6V8I7R8-F1
#
_entry.id   AF-A0A6V8I7R8-F1
#
_cell.length_a   1.000
_cell.length_b   1.000
_cell.length_c   1.000
_cell.angle_alpha   90.00
_cell.angle_beta   90.00
_cell.angle_gamma   90.00
#
_symmetry.space_group_name_H-M   'P 1'
#
loop_
_entity.id
_entity.type
_entity.pdbx_description
1 polymer ?
#
loop_
_entity_poly.entity_id
_entity_poly.type
_entity_poly.pdbx_seq_one_letter_code
_entity_poly.pdbx_strand_id
1 'polypeptide(L)'
;MEHPLFALKAGDRRVRTYERNGLVVTVKPGSDGCATIHDKDLWIYCISQLVEAKNRGRPITSTVRFTAYDFLRSTNRSTGGLGYRRIVGMLARLRGTGIETNIETNGQRERRGFGLIDSWRIVEKSPTDDCVTAIEVDLPHWLFRSVATMRVLTLSRDYFKLRKPLERRIYELARKHCGLQPKWRVSVTILYAKSGSTATLKEFRRQIKELSNINLLPDYQISLDTERDHVTFFAKKEER
;
A
#
# COMPACT_ATOMS: atom_id res chain seq x y z
N MET A 1 -3.32 1.35 -7.67
CA MET A 1 -3.71 0.34 -6.66
C MET A 1 -4.38 -0.90 -7.24
N GLU A 2 -4.47 -1.04 -8.56
CA GLU A 2 -5.17 -2.17 -9.18
C GLU A 2 -4.39 -3.49 -9.07
N HIS A 3 -3.09 -3.47 -9.33
CA HIS A 3 -2.23 -4.65 -9.14
C HIS A 3 -1.78 -4.80 -7.67
N PRO A 4 -1.81 -6.02 -7.11
CA PRO A 4 -1.36 -6.30 -5.76
C PRO A 4 0.17 -6.40 -5.69
N LEU A 5 0.82 -5.23 -5.67
CA LEU A 5 2.28 -5.11 -5.60
C LEU A 5 2.84 -5.68 -4.29
N PHE A 6 2.14 -5.45 -3.19
CA PHE A 6 2.56 -5.88 -1.87
C PHE A 6 2.09 -7.31 -1.56
N ALA A 7 2.87 -8.05 -0.79
CA ALA A 7 2.48 -9.35 -0.28
C ALA A 7 1.48 -9.21 0.89
N LEU A 8 0.53 -10.14 0.99
CA LEU A 8 -0.38 -10.22 2.15
C LEU A 8 0.20 -11.05 3.30
N LYS A 9 1.33 -11.75 3.07
CA LYS A 9 2.03 -12.56 4.06
C LYS A 9 3.51 -12.16 4.08
N ALA A 10 4.06 -12.01 5.29
CA ALA A 10 5.49 -11.76 5.46
C ALA A 10 6.32 -12.97 4.99
N GLY A 11 7.50 -12.71 4.41
CA GLY A 11 8.38 -13.75 3.89
C GLY A 11 7.91 -14.39 2.59
N ASP A 12 6.96 -13.79 1.86
CA ASP A 12 6.55 -14.28 0.55
C ASP A 12 7.70 -14.13 -0.47
N ARG A 13 8.21 -15.27 -0.94
CA ARG A 13 9.30 -15.38 -1.92
C ARG A 13 8.82 -15.80 -3.31
N ARG A 14 7.52 -15.76 -3.57
CA ARG A 14 6.98 -16.10 -4.89
C ARG A 14 7.17 -14.94 -5.86
N VAL A 15 7.57 -15.25 -7.09
CA VAL A 15 7.43 -14.33 -8.21
C VAL A 15 5.94 -14.31 -8.61
N ARG A 16 5.34 -13.13 -8.66
CA ARG A 16 3.90 -12.96 -8.91
C ARG A 16 3.70 -12.12 -10.16
N THR A 17 3.11 -12.72 -11.20
CA THR A 17 2.80 -12.03 -12.46
C THR A 17 1.30 -11.79 -12.55
N TYR A 18 0.93 -10.55 -12.83
CA TYR A 18 -0.45 -10.13 -13.02
C TYR A 18 -0.59 -9.54 -14.41
N GLU A 19 -1.52 -10.08 -15.19
CA GLU A 19 -1.85 -9.58 -16.52
C GLU A 19 -3.28 -9.08 -16.55
N ARG A 20 -3.48 -7.87 -17.09
CA ARG A 20 -4.81 -7.33 -17.35
C ARG A 20 -4.79 -6.28 -18.44
N ASN A 21 -5.68 -6.40 -19.42
CA ASN A 21 -5.81 -5.45 -20.54
C ASN A 21 -4.46 -5.21 -21.26
N GLY A 22 -3.65 -6.26 -21.45
CA GLY A 22 -2.30 -6.17 -22.02
C GLY A 22 -1.22 -5.60 -21.10
N LEU A 23 -1.56 -5.05 -19.93
CA LEU A 23 -0.60 -4.64 -18.93
C LEU A 23 -0.14 -5.87 -18.12
N VAL A 24 1.16 -6.13 -18.13
CA VAL A 24 1.82 -7.18 -17.35
C VAL A 24 2.63 -6.52 -16.25
N VAL A 25 2.41 -6.95 -15.02
CA VAL A 25 3.17 -6.53 -13.83
C VAL A 25 3.69 -7.77 -13.14
N THR A 26 5.01 -7.91 -13.08
CA THR A 26 5.71 -8.99 -12.36
C THR A 26 6.34 -8.41 -11.09
N VAL A 27 6.02 -9.00 -9.95
CA VAL A 27 6.63 -8.66 -8.66
C VAL A 27 7.63 -9.74 -8.29
N LYS A 28 8.87 -9.33 -8.05
CA LYS A 28 10.01 -10.20 -7.69
C LYS A 28 10.43 -9.92 -6.24
N PRO A 29 10.62 -10.96 -5.41
CA PRO A 29 11.05 -10.80 -4.03
C PRO A 29 12.53 -10.41 -3.92
N GLY A 30 12.89 -9.74 -2.82
CA GLY A 30 14.29 -9.60 -2.39
C GLY A 30 14.75 -10.77 -1.51
N SER A 31 15.94 -10.67 -0.93
CA SER A 31 16.52 -11.65 0.01
C SER A 31 15.59 -11.96 1.19
N ASP A 32 14.95 -10.92 1.72
CA ASP A 32 14.02 -10.98 2.87
C ASP A 32 12.56 -11.25 2.46
N GLY A 33 12.33 -11.60 1.19
CA GLY A 33 10.99 -11.73 0.61
C GLY A 33 10.44 -10.40 0.08
N CYS A 34 9.20 -10.44 -0.42
CA CYS A 34 8.49 -9.24 -0.87
C CYS A 34 8.11 -8.32 0.30
N ALA A 35 8.08 -7.02 0.04
CA ALA A 35 7.44 -6.05 0.91
C ALA A 35 5.96 -6.38 1.09
N THR A 36 5.52 -6.28 2.33
CA THR A 36 4.15 -6.59 2.75
C THR A 36 3.24 -5.37 2.62
N ILE A 37 1.93 -5.59 2.65
CA ILE A 37 0.96 -4.48 2.64
C ILE A 37 1.12 -3.53 3.84
N HIS A 38 1.70 -4.00 4.94
CA HIS A 38 2.07 -3.15 6.07
C HIS A 38 3.29 -2.29 5.74
N ASP A 39 4.24 -2.77 4.95
CA ASP A 39 5.39 -1.96 4.51
C ASP A 39 4.95 -0.78 3.63
N LYS A 40 3.80 -0.90 2.95
CA LYS A 40 3.17 0.20 2.21
C LYS A 40 2.82 1.42 3.09
N ASP A 41 2.77 1.27 4.41
CA ASP A 41 2.58 2.41 5.30
C ASP A 41 3.64 3.50 5.08
N LEU A 42 4.85 3.12 4.68
CA LEU A 42 5.89 4.08 4.30
C LEU A 42 5.49 4.92 3.09
N TRP A 43 4.93 4.29 2.04
CA TRP A 43 4.43 5.02 0.87
C TRP A 43 3.31 5.97 1.25
N ILE A 44 2.33 5.49 2.02
CA ILE A 44 1.18 6.31 2.42
C ILE A 44 1.67 7.52 3.23
N TYR A 45 2.59 7.30 4.17
CA TYR A 45 3.20 8.37 4.96
C TYR A 45 3.95 9.37 4.08
N CYS A 46 4.88 8.91 3.23
CA CYS A 46 5.68 9.79 2.37
C CYS A 46 4.79 10.60 1.42
N ILE A 47 3.79 9.97 0.80
CA ILE A 47 2.81 10.66 -0.04
C ILE A 47 2.06 11.71 0.77
N SER A 48 1.67 11.41 2.00
CA SER A 48 0.95 12.34 2.86
C SER A 48 1.79 13.58 3.20
N GLN A 49 3.10 13.40 3.48
CA GLN A 49 4.03 14.51 3.71
C GLN A 49 4.20 15.39 2.46
N LEU A 50 4.34 14.77 1.29
CA LEU A 50 4.48 15.50 0.02
C LEU A 50 3.20 16.26 -0.37
N VAL A 51 2.03 15.64 -0.19
CA VAL A 51 0.73 16.30 -0.41
C VAL A 51 0.56 17.47 0.54
N GLU A 52 0.88 17.30 1.82
CA GLU A 52 0.79 18.38 2.81
C GLU A 52 1.74 19.55 2.47
N ALA A 53 2.98 19.25 2.09
CA ALA A 53 3.94 20.26 1.65
C ALA A 53 3.39 21.04 0.45
N LYS A 54 2.85 20.34 -0.55
CA LYS A 54 2.26 20.97 -1.73
C LYS A 54 1.01 21.81 -1.41
N ASN A 55 0.13 21.32 -0.53
CA ASN A 55 -1.05 22.08 -0.08
C ASN A 55 -0.66 23.38 0.63
N ARG A 56 0.51 23.40 1.29
CA ARG A 56 1.09 24.59 1.93
C ARG A 56 1.94 25.45 0.98
N GLY A 57 1.93 25.17 -0.34
CA GLY A 57 2.72 25.89 -1.33
C GLY A 57 4.23 25.69 -1.21
N ARG A 58 4.69 24.65 -0.52
CA ARG A 58 6.13 24.35 -0.38
C ARG A 58 6.63 23.52 -1.57
N PRO A 59 7.89 23.71 -2.00
CA PRO A 59 8.48 22.85 -3.01
C PRO A 59 8.56 21.41 -2.49
N ILE A 60 8.39 20.46 -3.41
CA ILE A 60 8.48 19.03 -3.13
C ILE A 60 9.63 18.40 -3.92
N THR A 61 10.29 17.42 -3.32
CA THR A 61 11.37 16.63 -3.94
C THR A 61 11.01 15.14 -3.88
N SER A 62 11.71 14.31 -4.65
CA SER A 62 11.54 12.85 -4.61
C SER A 62 12.04 12.21 -3.31
N THR A 63 12.93 12.91 -2.60
CA THR A 63 13.49 12.48 -1.31
C THR A 63 12.66 13.01 -0.15
N VAL A 64 12.06 12.11 0.62
CA VAL A 64 11.27 12.48 1.81
C VAL A 64 12.09 12.24 3.07
N ARG A 65 12.32 13.30 3.85
CA ARG A 65 13.01 13.26 5.14
C ARG A 65 12.02 13.34 6.31
N PHE A 66 12.14 12.46 7.28
CA PHE A 66 11.28 12.41 8.47
C PHE A 66 11.96 11.73 9.66
N THR A 67 11.41 11.88 10.87
CA THR A 67 11.91 11.16 12.05
C THR A 67 11.23 9.80 12.20
N ALA A 68 11.92 8.82 12.79
CA ALA A 68 11.32 7.52 13.10
C ALA A 68 10.09 7.66 14.00
N TYR A 69 10.15 8.58 14.98
CA TYR A 69 9.05 8.85 15.89
C TYR A 69 7.79 9.32 15.17
N ASP A 70 7.90 10.32 14.29
CA ASP A 70 6.76 10.87 13.56
C ASP A 70 6.12 9.83 12.65
N PHE A 71 6.93 9.02 11.97
CA PHE A 71 6.45 7.92 11.15
C PHE A 71 5.70 6.87 11.97
N LEU A 72 6.28 6.40 13.09
CA LEU A 72 5.67 5.37 13.93
C LEU A 72 4.35 5.85 14.54
N ARG A 73 4.33 7.10 15.03
CA ARG A 73 3.13 7.71 15.59
C ARG A 73 2.03 7.87 14.53
N SER A 74 2.38 8.43 13.37
CA SER A 74 1.42 8.69 12.29
C SER A 74 0.83 7.40 11.69
N THR A 75 1.59 6.31 11.69
CA THR A 75 1.16 5.02 11.14
C THR A 75 0.63 4.04 12.20
N ASN A 76 0.33 4.53 13.41
CA ASN A 76 -0.23 3.77 14.53
C ASN A 76 0.61 2.51 14.89
N ARG A 77 1.93 2.70 14.98
CA ARG A 77 2.93 1.70 15.34
C ARG A 77 3.54 2.02 16.70
N SER A 78 4.04 0.98 17.38
CA SER A 78 4.78 1.15 18.64
C SER A 78 6.07 1.94 18.40
N THR A 79 6.30 2.95 19.24
CA THR A 79 7.45 3.88 19.18
C THR A 79 8.70 3.38 19.92
N GLY A 80 8.66 2.19 20.54
CA GLY A 80 9.81 1.61 21.24
C GLY A 80 10.90 1.09 20.29
N GLY A 81 12.03 0.62 20.84
CA GLY A 81 13.19 0.16 20.05
C GLY A 81 12.90 -0.99 19.06
N LEU A 82 11.86 -1.80 19.31
CA LEU A 82 11.38 -2.80 18.35
C LEU A 82 10.77 -2.14 17.10
N GLY A 83 10.10 -0.99 17.24
CA GLY A 83 9.58 -0.20 16.14
C GLY A 83 10.68 0.27 15.20
N TYR A 84 11.80 0.73 15.78
CA TYR A 84 12.96 1.16 15.01
C TYR A 84 13.58 0.02 14.17
N ARG A 85 13.86 -1.14 14.80
CA ARG A 85 14.35 -2.32 14.06
C ARG A 85 13.39 -2.76 12.93
N ARG A 86 12.08 -2.65 13.16
CA ARG A 86 11.07 -2.95 12.15
C ARG A 86 11.08 -1.97 10.97
N ILE A 87 11.47 -0.70 11.18
CA ILE A 87 11.64 0.26 10.08
C ILE A 87 12.78 -0.18 9.17
N VAL A 88 13.94 -0.55 9.73
CA VAL A 88 15.09 -1.01 8.93
C VAL A 88 14.71 -2.20 8.06
N GLY A 89 14.06 -3.22 8.64
CA GLY A 89 13.59 -4.39 7.87
C GLY A 89 12.52 -4.03 6.83
N MET A 90 11.65 -3.06 7.11
CA MET A 90 10.66 -2.54 6.14
C MET A 90 11.36 -1.84 4.96
N LEU A 91 12.33 -0.97 5.21
CA LEU A 91 13.11 -0.28 4.19
C LEU A 91 13.87 -1.27 3.30
N ALA A 92 14.52 -2.27 3.91
CA ALA A 92 15.20 -3.35 3.19
C ALA A 92 14.25 -4.11 2.25
N ARG A 93 13.07 -4.53 2.73
CA ARG A 93 12.07 -5.23 1.89
C ARG A 93 11.53 -4.34 0.78
N LEU A 94 11.25 -3.06 1.05
CA LEU A 94 10.77 -2.12 0.05
C LEU A 94 11.79 -1.92 -1.08
N ARG A 95 13.06 -1.72 -0.73
CA ARG A 95 14.14 -1.61 -1.72
C ARG A 95 14.34 -2.92 -2.48
N GLY A 96 14.26 -4.06 -1.77
CA GLY A 96 14.55 -5.38 -2.35
C GLY A 96 13.43 -5.94 -3.25
N THR A 97 12.21 -5.42 -3.15
CA THR A 97 11.09 -5.89 -3.98
C THR A 97 11.15 -5.24 -5.35
N GLY A 98 11.43 -6.04 -6.38
CA GLY A 98 11.46 -5.61 -7.77
C GLY A 98 10.07 -5.65 -8.40
N ILE A 99 9.76 -4.63 -9.21
CA ILE A 99 8.60 -4.58 -10.09
C ILE A 99 9.14 -4.54 -11.51
N GLU A 100 8.65 -5.43 -12.36
CA GLU A 100 8.83 -5.36 -13.81
C GLU A 100 7.48 -5.15 -14.47
N THR A 101 7.41 -4.23 -15.42
CA THR A 101 6.17 -3.95 -16.14
C THR A 101 6.41 -3.48 -17.56
N ASN A 102 5.40 -3.60 -18.41
CA ASN A 102 5.40 -3.19 -19.81
C ASN A 102 4.50 -1.96 -20.07
N ILE A 103 4.42 -1.05 -19.09
CA ILE A 103 3.61 0.18 -19.19
C ILE A 103 4.10 1.02 -20.36
N GLU A 104 3.17 1.46 -21.19
CA GLU A 104 3.42 2.38 -22.29
C GLU A 104 3.79 3.77 -21.75
N THR A 105 4.94 4.29 -22.18
CA THR A 105 5.39 5.65 -21.87
C THR A 105 5.63 6.37 -23.19
N ASN A 106 4.98 7.52 -23.41
CA ASN A 106 5.13 8.34 -24.62
C ASN A 106 4.86 7.59 -25.94
N GLY A 107 3.85 6.71 -25.99
CA GLY A 107 3.48 5.99 -27.23
C GLY A 107 4.37 4.78 -27.55
N GLN A 108 5.35 4.45 -26.69
CA GLN A 108 6.19 3.27 -26.83
C GLN A 108 6.01 2.33 -25.63
N ARG A 109 5.86 1.03 -25.92
CA ARG A 109 5.74 -0.01 -24.92
C ARG A 109 7.14 -0.39 -24.42
N GLU A 110 7.56 0.20 -23.31
CA GLU A 110 8.85 -0.06 -22.69
C GLU A 110 8.70 -1.12 -21.59
N ARG A 111 9.61 -2.10 -21.55
CA ARG A 111 9.76 -2.98 -20.39
C ARG A 111 10.68 -2.30 -19.38
N ARG A 112 10.15 -1.99 -18.20
CA ARG A 112 10.89 -1.31 -17.14
C ARG A 112 10.90 -2.12 -15.85
N GLY A 113 12.06 -2.17 -15.21
CA GLY A 113 12.26 -2.69 -13.86
C GLY A 113 12.52 -1.56 -12.85
N PHE A 114 11.95 -1.61 -11.66
CA PHE A 114 12.23 -0.67 -10.55
C PHE A 114 11.86 -1.26 -9.19
N GLY A 115 12.40 -0.70 -8.10
CA GLY A 115 12.05 -1.08 -6.73
C GLY A 115 10.78 -0.38 -6.22
N LEU A 116 10.27 -0.78 -5.05
CA LEU A 116 9.19 -0.03 -4.40
C LEU A 116 9.69 1.30 -3.80
N ILE A 117 10.97 1.38 -3.47
CA ILE A 117 11.71 2.62 -3.22
C ILE A 117 13.03 2.55 -3.98
N ASP A 118 13.57 3.70 -4.38
CA ASP A 118 14.84 3.75 -5.12
C ASP A 118 16.02 3.59 -4.16
N SER A 119 15.97 4.31 -3.04
CA SER A 119 17.04 4.32 -2.03
C SER A 119 16.49 4.74 -0.65
N TRP A 120 17.24 4.47 0.41
CA TRP A 120 16.98 5.01 1.74
C TRP A 120 18.29 5.23 2.48
N ARG A 121 18.29 6.19 3.41
CA ARG A 121 19.39 6.42 4.34
C ARG A 121 18.86 6.75 5.73
N ILE A 122 19.57 6.26 6.74
CA ILE A 122 19.34 6.61 8.14
C ILE A 122 20.47 7.55 8.53
N VAL A 123 20.09 8.71 9.03
CA VAL A 123 21.00 9.77 9.44
C VAL A 123 21.08 9.75 10.95
N GLU A 124 22.25 9.39 11.47
CA GLU A 124 22.57 9.36 12.89
C GLU A 124 23.19 10.69 13.33
N LYS A 125 23.11 10.99 14.62
CA LYS A 125 23.55 12.27 15.17
C LYS A 125 25.07 12.43 15.17
N SER A 126 25.80 11.33 15.40
CA SER A 126 27.26 11.26 15.41
C SER A 126 27.69 9.82 15.13
N PRO A 127 28.89 9.55 14.59
CA PRO A 127 29.44 8.19 14.48
C PRO A 127 29.59 7.44 15.81
N THR A 128 29.50 8.17 16.94
CA THR A 128 29.59 7.64 18.31
C THR A 128 28.26 7.66 19.05
N ASP A 129 27.19 8.16 18.42
CA ASP A 129 25.85 8.26 18.99
C ASP A 129 24.84 7.72 17.96
N ASP A 130 24.44 6.47 18.16
CA ASP A 130 23.47 5.72 17.35
C ASP A 130 22.03 6.32 17.42
N CYS A 131 21.86 7.50 18.04
CA CYS A 131 20.61 8.22 18.02
C CYS A 131 20.25 8.66 16.60
N VAL A 132 19.24 8.01 16.05
CA VAL A 132 18.71 8.29 14.72
C VAL A 132 18.06 9.64 14.69
N THR A 133 18.67 10.55 13.93
CA THR A 133 18.21 11.93 13.77
C THR A 133 17.16 12.02 12.67
N ALA A 134 17.32 11.27 11.57
CA ALA A 134 16.34 11.25 10.49
C ALA A 134 16.42 9.98 9.64
N ILE A 135 15.33 9.73 8.91
CA ILE A 135 15.25 8.74 7.85
C ILE A 135 14.93 9.51 6.58
N GLU A 136 15.63 9.17 5.50
CA GLU A 136 15.34 9.68 4.17
C GLU A 136 15.05 8.53 3.21
N VAL A 137 14.06 8.76 2.36
CA VAL A 137 13.57 7.77 1.40
C VAL A 137 13.44 8.43 0.04
N ASP A 138 14.11 7.86 -0.96
CA ASP A 138 13.98 8.25 -2.35
C ASP A 138 12.82 7.48 -2.98
N LEU A 139 11.77 8.20 -3.35
CA LEU A 139 10.61 7.61 -4.00
C LEU A 139 10.90 7.34 -5.48
N PRO A 140 10.41 6.21 -6.03
CA PRO A 140 10.52 5.93 -7.45
C PRO A 140 9.89 7.04 -8.27
N HIS A 141 10.52 7.39 -9.40
CA HIS A 141 10.08 8.49 -10.25
C HIS A 141 8.58 8.46 -10.59
N TRP A 142 8.02 7.29 -10.89
CA TRP A 142 6.59 7.14 -11.20
C TRP A 142 5.68 7.48 -10.01
N LEU A 143 6.10 7.14 -8.79
CA LEU A 143 5.34 7.40 -7.57
C LEU A 143 5.39 8.89 -7.26
N PHE A 144 6.58 9.49 -7.30
CA PHE A 144 6.75 10.92 -7.13
C PHE A 144 5.94 11.72 -8.17
N ARG A 145 5.98 11.35 -9.45
CA ARG A 145 5.19 11.98 -10.52
C ARG A 145 3.68 11.89 -10.26
N SER A 146 3.22 10.76 -9.71
CA SER A 146 1.81 10.60 -9.33
C SER A 146 1.39 11.58 -8.23
N VAL A 147 2.26 11.83 -7.24
CA VAL A 147 2.02 12.84 -6.21
C VAL A 147 2.09 14.25 -6.78
N ALA A 148 3.12 14.55 -7.57
CA ALA A 148 3.32 15.86 -8.18
C ALA A 148 2.13 16.29 -9.06
N THR A 149 1.47 15.32 -9.71
CA THR A 149 0.26 15.54 -10.54
C THR A 149 -1.07 15.37 -9.80
N MET A 150 -1.06 15.25 -8.46
CA MET A 150 -2.24 15.00 -7.61
C MET A 150 -3.05 13.75 -8.00
N ARG A 151 -2.42 12.77 -8.64
CA ARG A 151 -3.04 11.48 -9.00
C ARG A 151 -2.90 10.48 -7.86
N VAL A 152 -3.33 10.88 -6.66
CA VAL A 152 -3.27 10.08 -5.43
C VAL A 152 -4.67 9.84 -4.88
N LEU A 153 -4.84 8.73 -4.15
CA LEU A 153 -6.10 8.42 -3.48
C LEU A 153 -5.97 8.76 -2.00
N THR A 154 -6.87 9.60 -1.50
CA THR A 154 -6.98 9.91 -0.07
C THR A 154 -7.52 8.70 0.67
N LEU A 155 -6.79 8.25 1.69
CA LEU A 155 -7.23 7.17 2.59
C LEU A 155 -7.69 7.78 3.92
N SER A 156 -8.61 7.11 4.60
CA SER A 156 -9.04 7.49 5.95
C SER A 156 -7.90 7.35 6.94
N ARG A 157 -7.90 8.21 7.96
CA ARG A 157 -6.96 8.16 9.08
C ARG A 157 -7.02 6.82 9.81
N ASP A 158 -8.19 6.18 9.82
CA ASP A 158 -8.41 4.89 10.45
C ASP A 158 -7.85 3.71 9.66
N TYR A 159 -7.34 3.93 8.44
CA TYR A 159 -6.64 2.90 7.66
C TYR A 159 -5.51 2.23 8.47
N PHE A 160 -4.74 3.00 9.24
CA PHE A 160 -3.64 2.47 10.02
C PHE A 160 -4.08 1.62 11.22
N LYS A 161 -5.36 1.68 11.61
CA LYS A 161 -5.95 0.82 12.66
C LYS A 161 -6.23 -0.59 12.15
N LEU A 162 -6.40 -0.79 10.84
CA LEU A 162 -6.57 -2.11 10.25
C LEU A 162 -5.33 -2.98 10.52
N ARG A 163 -5.51 -4.11 11.19
CA ARG A 163 -4.39 -5.00 11.56
C ARG A 163 -4.23 -6.17 10.60
N LYS A 164 -5.31 -6.70 10.01
CA LYS A 164 -5.20 -7.83 9.08
C LYS A 164 -4.76 -7.34 7.69
N PRO A 165 -3.75 -7.98 7.06
CA PRO A 165 -3.30 -7.64 5.71
C PRO A 165 -4.42 -7.63 4.67
N LEU A 166 -5.30 -8.64 4.71
CA LEU A 166 -6.40 -8.74 3.76
C LEU A 166 -7.38 -7.57 3.89
N GLU A 167 -7.76 -7.19 5.12
CA GLU A 167 -8.69 -6.08 5.36
C GLU A 167 -8.17 -4.76 4.77
N ARG A 168 -6.87 -4.48 4.92
CA ARG A 168 -6.21 -3.33 4.28
C ARG A 168 -6.34 -3.40 2.76
N ARG A 169 -6.08 -4.57 2.18
CA ARG A 169 -6.19 -4.76 0.72
C ARG A 169 -7.62 -4.56 0.24
N ILE A 170 -8.60 -5.07 0.97
CA ILE A 170 -10.02 -4.90 0.67
C ILE A 170 -10.41 -3.41 0.76
N TYR A 171 -9.97 -2.69 1.79
CA TYR A 171 -10.17 -1.25 1.91
C TYR A 171 -9.64 -0.49 0.69
N GLU A 172 -8.40 -0.80 0.25
CA GLU A 172 -7.82 -0.14 -0.93
C GLU A 172 -8.60 -0.39 -2.21
N LEU A 173 -9.09 -1.62 -2.40
CA LEU A 173 -9.89 -2.00 -3.55
C LEU A 173 -11.25 -1.29 -3.52
N ALA A 174 -11.91 -1.29 -2.36
CA ALA A 174 -13.15 -0.54 -2.15
C ALA A 174 -12.93 0.96 -2.42
N ARG A 175 -11.88 1.58 -1.87
CA ARG A 175 -11.56 3.00 -2.10
C ARG A 175 -11.29 3.33 -3.56
N LYS A 176 -10.53 2.47 -4.25
CA LYS A 176 -10.22 2.67 -5.67
C LYS A 176 -11.46 2.51 -6.56
N HIS A 177 -12.30 1.52 -6.27
CA HIS A 177 -13.42 1.19 -7.13
C HIS A 177 -14.69 1.97 -6.81
N CYS A 178 -14.99 2.27 -5.55
CA CYS A 178 -16.07 3.21 -5.23
C CYS A 178 -15.77 4.58 -5.84
N GLY A 179 -14.57 5.15 -5.62
CA GLY A 179 -14.28 6.49 -6.11
C GLY A 179 -15.33 7.50 -5.60
N LEU A 180 -16.07 8.13 -6.51
CA LEU A 180 -17.18 9.04 -6.20
C LEU A 180 -18.55 8.33 -6.11
N GLN A 181 -18.64 7.06 -6.50
CA GLN A 181 -19.90 6.34 -6.56
C GLN A 181 -20.30 5.82 -5.16
N PRO A 182 -21.61 5.75 -4.85
CA PRO A 182 -22.08 5.43 -3.49
C PRO A 182 -21.85 3.97 -3.11
N LYS A 183 -21.70 3.07 -4.09
CA LYS A 183 -21.45 1.65 -3.84
C LYS A 183 -20.67 0.97 -4.95
N TRP A 184 -19.86 -0.01 -4.61
CA TRP A 184 -19.21 -0.90 -5.57
C TRP A 184 -19.61 -2.35 -5.31
N ARG A 185 -20.24 -2.99 -6.30
CA ARG A 185 -20.58 -4.41 -6.27
C ARG A 185 -19.58 -5.20 -7.12
N VAL A 186 -19.13 -6.34 -6.61
CA VAL A 186 -18.17 -7.22 -7.29
C VAL A 186 -18.41 -8.68 -6.90
N SER A 187 -18.17 -9.62 -7.81
CA SER A 187 -18.21 -11.04 -7.46
C SER A 187 -17.02 -11.40 -6.57
N VAL A 188 -17.18 -12.38 -5.68
CA VAL A 188 -16.11 -12.77 -4.76
C VAL A 188 -14.89 -13.31 -5.52
N THR A 189 -15.09 -14.03 -6.63
CA THR A 189 -14.00 -14.50 -7.50
C THR A 189 -13.19 -13.36 -8.11
N ILE A 190 -13.84 -12.29 -8.59
CA ILE A 190 -13.12 -11.12 -9.14
C ILE A 190 -12.39 -10.38 -8.02
N LEU A 191 -13.02 -10.23 -6.84
CA LEU A 191 -12.37 -9.62 -5.68
C LEU A 191 -11.14 -10.42 -5.23
N TYR A 192 -11.23 -11.76 -5.23
CA TYR A 192 -10.13 -12.67 -4.92
C TYR A 192 -8.95 -12.44 -5.88
N ALA A 193 -9.19 -12.45 -7.20
CA ALA A 193 -8.16 -12.18 -8.19
C ALA A 193 -7.51 -10.79 -8.02
N LYS A 194 -8.32 -9.75 -7.77
CA LYS A 194 -7.82 -8.37 -7.51
C LYS A 194 -7.04 -8.25 -6.21
N SER A 195 -7.39 -9.04 -5.19
CA SER A 195 -6.74 -8.99 -3.87
C SER A 195 -5.29 -9.47 -3.93
N GLY A 196 -4.98 -10.41 -4.81
CA GLY A 196 -3.69 -11.12 -4.80
C GLY A 196 -3.55 -12.07 -3.61
N SER A 197 -4.66 -12.49 -3.01
CA SER A 197 -4.65 -13.48 -1.93
C SER A 197 -4.11 -14.82 -2.40
N THR A 198 -3.35 -15.48 -1.53
CA THR A 198 -2.78 -16.82 -1.75
C THR A 198 -3.55 -17.91 -1.01
N ALA A 199 -4.59 -17.55 -0.26
CA ALA A 199 -5.50 -18.51 0.38
C ALA A 199 -6.36 -19.22 -0.67
N THR A 200 -6.96 -20.37 -0.34
CA THR A 200 -7.95 -20.98 -1.23
C THR A 200 -9.16 -20.05 -1.38
N LEU A 201 -9.88 -20.14 -2.52
CA LEU A 201 -11.09 -19.33 -2.72
C LEU A 201 -12.16 -19.60 -1.64
N LYS A 202 -12.23 -20.83 -1.12
CA LYS A 202 -13.11 -21.20 0.00
C LYS A 202 -12.75 -20.41 1.27
N GLU A 203 -11.47 -20.38 1.62
CA GLU A 203 -11.00 -19.62 2.79
C GLU A 203 -11.16 -18.11 2.58
N PHE A 204 -10.94 -17.61 1.36
CA PHE A 204 -11.20 -16.22 1.03
C PHE A 204 -12.67 -15.83 1.22
N ARG A 205 -13.62 -16.66 0.76
CA ARG A 205 -15.06 -16.46 1.02
C ARG A 205 -15.35 -16.41 2.51
N ARG A 206 -14.77 -17.31 3.30
CA ARG A 206 -14.91 -17.31 4.77
C ARG A 206 -14.41 -16.00 5.38
N GLN A 207 -13.25 -15.51 4.94
CA GLN A 207 -12.66 -14.25 5.40
C GLN A 207 -13.49 -13.03 5.00
N ILE A 208 -14.06 -13.00 3.78
CA ILE A 208 -14.97 -11.93 3.36
C ILE A 208 -16.27 -11.96 4.16
N LYS A 209 -16.81 -13.15 4.45
CA LYS A 209 -17.99 -13.31 5.32
C LYS A 209 -17.72 -12.77 6.73
N GLU A 210 -16.60 -13.16 7.32
CA GLU A 210 -16.16 -12.67 8.64
C GLU A 210 -16.02 -11.13 8.63
N LEU A 211 -15.34 -10.59 7.60
CA LEU A 211 -15.17 -9.15 7.44
C LEU A 211 -16.51 -8.42 7.26
N SER A 212 -17.46 -8.98 6.51
CA SER A 212 -18.80 -8.40 6.34
C SER A 212 -19.63 -8.43 7.61
N ASN A 213 -19.46 -9.46 8.46
CA ASN A 213 -20.16 -9.57 9.73
C ASN A 213 -19.62 -8.57 10.76
N ILE A 214 -18.29 -8.38 10.83
CA ILE A 214 -17.65 -7.41 11.73
C ILE A 214 -17.96 -5.98 11.26
N ASN A 215 -17.87 -5.72 9.95
CA ASN A 215 -18.25 -4.46 9.32
C ASN A 215 -17.56 -3.19 9.84
N LEU A 216 -16.34 -3.34 10.36
CA LEU A 216 -15.51 -2.25 10.90
C LEU A 216 -14.53 -1.66 9.87
N LEU A 217 -14.80 -1.85 8.57
CA LEU A 217 -13.97 -1.25 7.53
C LEU A 217 -14.15 0.29 7.56
N PRO A 218 -13.07 1.08 7.61
CA PRO A 218 -13.17 2.54 7.55
C PRO A 218 -13.92 2.96 6.29
N ASP A 219 -14.72 4.02 6.36
CA ASP A 219 -15.50 4.63 5.26
C ASP A 219 -16.50 3.71 4.53
N TYR A 220 -16.54 2.40 4.82
CA TYR A 220 -17.36 1.45 4.07
C TYR A 220 -18.19 0.56 4.98
N GLN A 221 -19.43 0.32 4.56
CA GLN A 221 -20.22 -0.82 5.01
C GLN A 221 -20.16 -1.92 3.95
N ILE A 222 -20.09 -3.18 4.40
CA ILE A 222 -19.95 -4.35 3.54
C ILE A 222 -21.21 -5.19 3.66
N SER A 223 -21.76 -5.60 2.52
CA SER A 223 -22.86 -6.57 2.43
C SER A 223 -22.44 -7.72 1.53
N LEU A 224 -22.59 -8.95 2.02
CA LEU A 224 -22.30 -10.17 1.26
C LEU A 224 -23.61 -10.87 0.90
N ASP A 225 -23.87 -11.00 -0.40
CA ASP A 225 -24.92 -11.84 -0.97
C ASP A 225 -24.31 -13.23 -1.25
N THR A 226 -24.54 -14.17 -0.34
CA THR A 226 -23.96 -15.53 -0.43
C THR A 226 -24.58 -16.37 -1.53
N GLU A 227 -25.84 -16.13 -1.89
CA GLU A 227 -26.53 -16.87 -2.95
C GLU A 227 -25.97 -16.48 -4.32
N ARG A 228 -25.74 -15.18 -4.53
CA ARG A 228 -25.19 -14.68 -5.79
C ARG A 228 -23.66 -14.61 -5.80
N ASP A 229 -22.97 -14.96 -4.72
CA ASP A 229 -21.51 -14.85 -4.54
C ASP A 229 -20.98 -13.44 -4.88
N HIS A 230 -21.67 -12.41 -4.41
CA HIS A 230 -21.32 -11.00 -4.61
C HIS A 230 -21.14 -10.27 -3.29
N VAL A 231 -20.16 -9.38 -3.25
CA VAL A 231 -19.99 -8.43 -2.16
C VAL A 231 -20.22 -7.01 -2.67
N THR A 232 -20.91 -6.22 -1.86
CA THR A 232 -21.16 -4.80 -2.12
C THR A 232 -20.55 -3.97 -1.01
N PHE A 233 -19.72 -3.01 -1.39
CA PHE A 233 -19.16 -1.99 -0.52
C PHE A 233 -19.98 -0.72 -0.68
N PHE A 234 -20.60 -0.24 0.39
CA PHE A 234 -21.34 1.01 0.42
C PHE A 234 -20.47 2.07 1.09
N ALA A 235 -20.24 3.20 0.42
CA ALA A 235 -19.57 4.33 1.03
C ALA A 235 -20.46 4.88 2.16
N LYS A 236 -19.91 4.98 3.37
CA LYS A 236 -20.53 5.70 4.48
C LYS A 236 -20.63 7.16 4.04
N LYS A 237 -21.80 7.79 4.18
CA LYS A 237 -21.89 9.24 3.97
C LYS A 237 -20.93 9.90 4.97
N GLU A 238 -20.10 10.83 4.49
CA GLU A 238 -19.38 11.73 5.38
C GLU A 238 -20.46 12.54 6.12
N GLU A 239 -20.59 12.32 7.44
CA GLU A 239 -21.17 13.34 8.31
C GLU A 239 -20.20 14.53 8.22
N ARG A 240 -20.60 15.54 7.45
CA ARG A 240 -19.88 16.80 7.31
C ARG A 240 -20.07 17.65 8.55
#